data_AF-A0A8D2JSV7-F1
#
_entry.id   AF-A0A8D2JSV7-F1
#
_cell.length_a   1.000
_cell.length_b   1.000
_cell.length_c   1.000
_cell.angle_alpha   90.00
_cell.angle_beta   90.00
_cell.angle_gamma   90.00
#
_symmetry.space_group_name_H-M   'P 1'
#
loop_
_entity.id
_entity.type
_entity.pdbx_description
1 polymer ?
#
loop_
_entity_poly.entity_id
_entity_poly.type
_entity_poly.pdbx_seq_one_letter_code
_entity_poly.pdbx_strand_id
1 'polypeptide(L)'
;MAGARAAAAPSSGSSASSGSPPPQEPGLGELLEEFSRTQYRAKDGSGTSGSKVERIEKRCLELFGRDYCFSVIPNVNGDICGHYPRHIVFLEYESSEKEKDTFQSTVQVSKLQDLINRSKMARCRGRFVCPVILFKGKHICRSATLAGWGELYGRSGYNYFFSGGADDAWADVEDITEEDCALRSGDTHLFDKVRGYDIRLLRYLSVKYICDLMVENKKVKFGMNVTSSEKVDKAQRYADFTLLSIPYPGCEFFKEYKDRDYMAEGLIFNWKQDYVDAPLSIPDFLTHPLNIDWSLYQSWDLVQQTQNYLKLLLSIVNSDDDSGLLVHCISGWDRTPLFISLLRLSLWADGLIHTSLKPAEILYLTVAYDWFLFGHMLVDRLSKGEEIFFFCFNFLKHITSEEFSALKTQRRKSLPARDAGFTVEDICMLRRRDRGSTTSLGSDFSLVMESSPGAVGSFTYEAMELIPAGAQTQAAWRKSHSSSPQSVLWNRPQLSEDRLPSHQGLVEAKSSSSSSSNHSDNFFRMGSSPLEVPKPRLAALSDRETRLQEVRSAFLAAYSSTVGLRAAAPSPSGAIGGLLEQFARGVGLRGTSTSTL
;
A
#
# COMPACT_ATOMS: atom_id res chain seq x y z
N MET A 1 29.06 -4.21 -17.85
CA MET A 1 28.73 -5.63 -18.10
C MET A 1 27.30 -5.72 -18.64
N ALA A 2 26.95 -6.76 -19.42
CA ALA A 2 25.59 -6.90 -19.93
C ALA A 2 24.62 -7.39 -18.84
N GLY A 3 23.39 -6.86 -18.81
CA GLY A 3 22.34 -7.34 -17.92
C GLY A 3 21.83 -8.72 -18.37
N ALA A 4 21.86 -9.71 -17.47
CA ALA A 4 21.42 -11.06 -17.78
C ALA A 4 19.89 -11.14 -17.84
N ARG A 5 19.32 -11.27 -19.04
CA ARG A 5 17.91 -11.69 -19.22
C ARG A 5 17.76 -13.13 -18.78
N ALA A 6 16.97 -13.38 -17.74
CA ALA A 6 16.70 -14.72 -17.20
C ALA A 6 15.68 -15.48 -18.06
N ALA A 7 16.08 -15.92 -19.26
CA ALA A 7 15.26 -16.78 -20.11
C ALA A 7 15.27 -18.23 -19.57
N ALA A 8 14.11 -18.71 -19.11
CA ALA A 8 13.94 -20.09 -18.67
C ALA A 8 13.86 -21.05 -19.87
N ALA A 9 14.97 -21.69 -20.23
CA ALA A 9 15.02 -22.66 -21.32
C ALA A 9 14.46 -24.03 -20.89
N PRO A 10 13.62 -24.70 -21.72
CA PRO A 10 13.11 -26.04 -21.43
C PRO A 10 14.14 -27.12 -21.76
N SER A 11 14.66 -27.82 -20.76
CA SER A 11 15.62 -28.92 -20.94
C SER A 11 14.94 -30.27 -21.14
N SER A 12 14.83 -30.72 -22.39
CA SER A 12 14.50 -32.12 -22.72
C SER A 12 15.78 -32.95 -22.79
N GLY A 13 15.94 -33.95 -21.92
CA GLY A 13 17.13 -34.83 -21.93
C GLY A 13 17.06 -35.93 -20.88
N SER A 14 16.63 -37.13 -21.28
CA SER A 14 16.50 -38.28 -20.38
C SER A 14 17.85 -38.95 -20.10
N SER A 15 18.30 -38.94 -18.85
CA SER A 15 19.26 -39.93 -18.34
C SER A 15 18.96 -40.21 -16.86
N ALA A 16 19.06 -41.47 -16.44
CA ALA A 16 18.65 -41.90 -15.11
C ALA A 16 19.85 -42.10 -14.18
N SER A 17 19.87 -41.38 -13.05
CA SER A 17 20.67 -41.74 -11.88
C SER A 17 19.97 -41.25 -10.60
N SER A 18 20.38 -41.82 -9.46
CA SER A 18 19.75 -41.72 -8.13
C SER A 18 19.31 -40.31 -7.74
N GLY A 19 18.01 -40.02 -7.87
CA GLY A 19 17.42 -38.78 -7.38
C GLY A 19 17.17 -38.81 -5.87
N SER A 20 17.94 -38.01 -5.13
CA SER A 20 17.37 -37.36 -3.94
C SER A 20 16.13 -36.57 -4.36
N PRO A 21 15.05 -36.50 -3.56
CA PRO A 21 13.87 -35.71 -3.93
C PRO A 21 14.29 -34.25 -4.18
N PRO A 22 13.67 -33.57 -5.16
CA PRO A 22 13.98 -32.16 -5.42
C PRO A 22 13.77 -31.35 -4.12
N PRO A 23 14.63 -30.36 -3.82
CA PRO A 23 14.49 -29.56 -2.60
C PRO A 23 13.08 -28.98 -2.50
N GLN A 24 12.39 -29.26 -1.39
CA GLN A 24 11.03 -28.76 -1.19
C GLN A 24 11.02 -27.24 -1.27
N GLU A 25 10.06 -26.69 -2.02
CA GLU A 25 9.87 -25.26 -2.13
C GLU A 25 9.62 -24.68 -0.72
N PRO A 26 10.23 -23.53 -0.37
CA PRO A 26 10.07 -22.95 0.96
C PRO A 26 8.59 -22.65 1.23
N GLY A 27 8.03 -23.34 2.23
CA GLY A 27 6.63 -23.15 2.63
C GLY A 27 6.43 -21.84 3.38
N LEU A 28 5.19 -21.33 3.40
CA LEU A 28 4.82 -20.16 4.20
C LEU A 28 5.18 -20.31 5.69
N GLY A 29 5.14 -21.53 6.23
CA GLY A 29 5.57 -21.83 7.60
C GLY A 29 7.07 -21.62 7.83
N GLU A 30 7.94 -22.07 6.91
CA GLU A 30 9.39 -21.83 7.00
C GLU A 30 9.72 -20.33 6.90
N LEU A 31 9.03 -19.62 5.99
CA LEU A 31 9.15 -18.18 5.83
C LEU A 31 8.75 -17.41 7.10
N LEU A 32 7.63 -17.77 7.74
CA LEU A 32 7.19 -17.12 8.99
C LEU A 32 8.08 -17.50 10.18
N GLU A 33 8.56 -18.74 10.25
CA GLU A 33 9.52 -19.17 11.28
C GLU A 33 10.82 -18.35 11.19
N GLU A 34 11.41 -18.22 10.00
CA GLU A 34 12.63 -17.43 9.79
C GLU A 34 12.37 -15.93 10.09
N PHE A 35 11.31 -15.35 9.51
CA PHE A 35 10.97 -13.93 9.69
C PHE A 35 10.64 -13.55 11.15
N SER A 36 10.10 -14.47 11.95
CA SER A 36 9.86 -14.25 13.38
C SER A 36 11.13 -14.28 14.25
N ARG A 37 12.26 -14.78 13.71
CA ARG A 37 13.53 -14.96 14.43
C ARG A 37 14.67 -14.07 13.90
N THR A 38 14.75 -13.82 12.60
CA THR A 38 15.82 -13.04 11.97
C THR A 38 15.26 -11.80 11.29
N GLN A 39 15.98 -10.67 11.41
CA GLN A 39 15.70 -9.49 10.60
C GLN A 39 16.58 -9.52 9.35
N TYR A 40 15.95 -9.63 8.18
CA TYR A 40 16.65 -9.64 6.90
C TYR A 40 17.62 -8.45 6.70
N ARG A 41 18.79 -8.76 6.16
CA ARG A 41 19.78 -7.85 5.57
C ARG A 41 20.37 -8.49 4.32
N ALA A 42 20.66 -7.68 3.30
CA ALA A 42 21.31 -8.16 2.07
C ALA A 42 22.77 -8.63 2.27
N LYS A 43 23.42 -8.24 3.38
CA LYS A 43 24.82 -8.58 3.70
C LYS A 43 25.01 -9.94 4.36
N ASP A 44 23.98 -10.48 5.02
CA ASP A 44 24.13 -11.59 5.99
C ASP A 44 24.10 -12.99 5.30
N GLY A 45 24.45 -13.05 4.01
CA GLY A 45 24.26 -14.20 3.15
C GLY A 45 25.28 -15.34 3.27
N SER A 46 26.30 -15.22 4.12
CA SER A 46 27.46 -16.14 4.18
C SER A 46 27.31 -17.35 5.12
N GLY A 47 26.11 -17.60 5.65
CA GLY A 47 25.84 -18.71 6.58
C GLY A 47 24.53 -19.44 6.30
N THR A 48 24.14 -20.36 7.19
CA THR A 48 22.97 -21.26 7.00
C THR A 48 21.62 -20.52 6.85
N SER A 49 21.45 -19.33 7.46
CA SER A 49 20.27 -18.49 7.19
C SER A 49 20.29 -17.91 5.77
N GLY A 50 21.49 -17.60 5.24
CA GLY A 50 21.69 -17.15 3.86
C GLY A 50 21.14 -18.13 2.82
N SER A 51 21.28 -19.44 3.03
CA SER A 51 20.72 -20.46 2.11
C SER A 51 19.20 -20.62 2.22
N LYS A 52 18.58 -20.25 3.35
CA LYS A 52 17.11 -20.07 3.44
C LYS A 52 16.69 -18.82 2.68
N VAL A 53 17.34 -17.69 2.94
CA VAL A 53 17.07 -16.40 2.29
C VAL A 53 17.18 -16.52 0.76
N GLU A 54 18.15 -17.28 0.26
CA GLU A 54 18.31 -17.56 -1.17
C GLU A 54 17.15 -18.38 -1.74
N ARG A 55 16.67 -19.42 -1.05
CA ARG A 55 15.44 -20.13 -1.46
C ARG A 55 14.23 -19.20 -1.45
N ILE A 56 14.12 -18.31 -0.47
CA ILE A 56 13.03 -17.34 -0.37
C ILE A 56 13.07 -16.33 -1.52
N GLU A 57 14.23 -15.73 -1.82
CA GLU A 57 14.43 -14.83 -2.95
C GLU A 57 14.15 -15.54 -4.28
N LYS A 58 14.73 -16.73 -4.51
CA LYS A 58 14.49 -17.52 -5.73
C LYS A 58 12.99 -17.79 -5.92
N ARG A 59 12.26 -18.14 -4.86
CA ARG A 59 10.81 -18.35 -4.94
C ARG A 59 10.05 -17.08 -5.32
N CYS A 60 10.47 -15.90 -4.83
CA CYS A 60 9.88 -14.65 -5.29
C CYS A 60 10.10 -14.43 -6.80
N LEU A 61 11.32 -14.70 -7.31
CA LEU A 61 11.64 -14.58 -8.75
C LEU A 61 10.80 -15.56 -9.61
N GLU A 62 10.65 -16.80 -9.15
CA GLU A 62 9.79 -17.81 -9.81
C GLU A 62 8.32 -17.37 -9.87
N LEU A 63 7.80 -16.74 -8.81
CA LEU A 63 6.42 -16.28 -8.74
C LEU A 63 6.18 -15.03 -9.59
N PHE A 64 7.11 -14.07 -9.62
CA PHE A 64 7.04 -12.94 -10.56
C PHE A 64 7.10 -13.40 -12.03
N GLY A 65 7.97 -14.37 -12.34
CA GLY A 65 8.21 -14.85 -13.71
C GLY A 65 7.09 -15.66 -14.36
N ARG A 66 5.97 -15.92 -13.66
CA ARG A 66 4.80 -16.55 -14.27
C ARG A 66 3.97 -15.55 -15.07
N ASP A 67 3.78 -14.35 -14.52
CA ASP A 67 2.85 -13.33 -15.03
C ASP A 67 3.54 -12.07 -15.57
N TYR A 68 4.86 -11.94 -15.42
CA TYR A 68 5.62 -10.74 -15.80
C TYR A 68 6.94 -11.05 -16.50
N CYS A 69 7.28 -10.23 -17.49
CA CYS A 69 8.66 -10.06 -17.92
C CYS A 69 9.34 -9.05 -16.98
N PHE A 70 10.53 -9.39 -16.47
CA PHE A 70 11.21 -8.58 -15.47
C PHE A 70 12.73 -8.63 -15.60
N SER A 71 13.38 -7.55 -15.19
CA SER A 71 14.82 -7.49 -14.95
C SER A 71 15.12 -7.54 -13.45
N VAL A 72 16.32 -8.02 -13.10
CA VAL A 72 16.83 -7.98 -11.72
C VAL A 72 17.90 -6.91 -11.63
N ILE A 73 17.69 -5.94 -10.73
CA ILE A 73 18.68 -4.93 -10.37
C ILE A 73 19.50 -5.52 -9.21
N PRO A 74 20.82 -5.76 -9.40
CA PRO A 74 21.63 -6.42 -8.39
C PRO A 74 21.99 -5.46 -7.24
N ASN A 75 21.61 -5.85 -6.04
CA ASN A 75 21.95 -5.19 -4.77
C ASN A 75 22.88 -6.13 -3.97
N VAL A 76 24.00 -6.49 -4.60
CA VAL A 76 25.07 -7.33 -4.02
C VAL A 76 25.44 -6.77 -2.66
N ASN A 77 25.54 -7.63 -1.64
CA ASN A 77 25.89 -7.31 -0.25
C ASN A 77 25.08 -6.18 0.45
N GLY A 78 24.07 -5.60 -0.21
CA GLY A 78 23.38 -4.40 0.26
C GLY A 78 23.99 -3.07 -0.20
N ASP A 79 24.89 -3.07 -1.19
CA ASP A 79 25.66 -1.90 -1.64
C ASP A 79 24.80 -0.74 -2.17
N ILE A 80 23.56 -1.03 -2.61
CA ILE A 80 22.55 -0.01 -2.92
C ILE A 80 21.71 0.29 -1.67
N CYS A 81 21.14 -0.74 -1.05
CA CYS A 81 20.48 -0.64 0.25
C CYS A 81 20.49 -1.99 0.98
N GLY A 82 21.17 -2.08 2.13
CA GLY A 82 21.21 -3.28 2.98
C GLY A 82 19.87 -3.71 3.60
N HIS A 83 18.79 -2.95 3.40
CA HIS A 83 17.43 -3.26 3.84
C HIS A 83 16.46 -3.64 2.69
N TYR A 84 16.96 -3.78 1.46
CA TYR A 84 16.20 -4.22 0.28
C TYR A 84 16.72 -5.60 -0.20
N PRO A 85 15.95 -6.35 -1.02
CA PRO A 85 16.38 -7.66 -1.53
C PRO A 85 17.76 -7.60 -2.19
N ARG A 86 18.52 -8.71 -2.25
CA ARG A 86 19.74 -8.80 -3.07
C ARG A 86 19.39 -8.78 -4.56
N HIS A 87 18.23 -9.35 -4.88
CA HIS A 87 17.64 -9.44 -6.20
C HIS A 87 16.41 -8.52 -6.28
N ILE A 88 16.61 -7.25 -6.65
CA ILE A 88 15.52 -6.26 -6.72
C ILE A 88 14.81 -6.39 -8.06
N VAL A 89 13.55 -6.83 -8.02
CA VAL A 89 12.74 -7.09 -9.22
C VAL A 89 12.20 -5.80 -9.80
N PHE A 90 12.52 -5.54 -11.07
CA PHE A 90 11.91 -4.52 -11.91
C PHE A 90 10.99 -5.18 -12.93
N LEU A 91 9.67 -5.08 -12.71
CA LEU A 91 8.65 -5.59 -13.62
C LEU A 91 8.57 -4.69 -14.85
N GLU A 92 8.91 -5.21 -16.03
CA GLU A 92 8.97 -4.44 -17.28
C GLU A 92 7.60 -4.40 -17.97
N TYR A 93 6.94 -5.55 -18.09
CA TYR A 93 5.59 -5.69 -18.67
C TYR A 93 4.91 -6.98 -18.22
N GLU A 94 3.58 -7.02 -18.29
CA GLU A 94 2.77 -8.22 -18.04
C GLU A 94 3.01 -9.24 -19.16
N SER A 95 3.30 -10.51 -18.81
CA SER A 95 3.69 -11.54 -19.78
C SER A 95 2.49 -12.35 -20.25
N SER A 96 2.03 -12.12 -21.48
CA SER A 96 1.09 -13.03 -22.14
C SER A 96 1.86 -14.19 -22.78
N GLU A 97 1.29 -15.40 -22.82
CA GLU A 97 1.90 -16.55 -23.51
C GLU A 97 2.09 -16.34 -25.03
N LYS A 98 1.45 -15.32 -25.61
CA LYS A 98 1.38 -15.09 -27.06
C LYS A 98 2.37 -14.05 -27.59
N GLU A 99 3.03 -13.29 -26.71
CA GLU A 99 3.79 -12.09 -27.08
C GLU A 99 5.23 -12.07 -26.56
N LYS A 100 5.70 -13.18 -25.97
CA LYS A 100 7.02 -13.30 -25.30
C LYS A 100 8.22 -12.93 -26.18
N ASP A 101 8.11 -13.08 -27.50
CA ASP A 101 9.19 -12.77 -28.46
C ASP A 101 9.01 -11.42 -29.18
N THR A 102 7.89 -10.71 -28.99
CA THR A 102 7.51 -9.54 -29.81
C THR A 102 7.75 -8.20 -29.11
N PHE A 103 7.53 -8.11 -27.79
CA PHE A 103 7.59 -6.84 -27.06
C PHE A 103 8.98 -6.56 -26.46
N GLN A 104 9.66 -5.53 -26.97
CA GLN A 104 10.86 -4.99 -26.33
C GLN A 104 10.49 -3.87 -25.36
N SER A 105 10.90 -4.03 -24.10
CA SER A 105 10.75 -3.00 -23.07
C SER A 105 11.43 -1.69 -23.47
N THR A 106 10.74 -0.58 -23.24
CA THR A 106 11.24 0.79 -23.43
C THR A 106 12.22 1.21 -22.34
N VAL A 107 12.36 0.42 -21.26
CA VAL A 107 13.12 0.80 -20.06
C VAL A 107 14.59 0.40 -20.18
N GLN A 108 15.46 1.39 -20.20
CA GLN A 108 16.91 1.23 -20.14
C GLN A 108 17.36 0.87 -18.72
N VAL A 109 17.37 -0.43 -18.38
CA VAL A 109 17.69 -0.96 -17.04
C VAL A 109 19.02 -0.44 -16.47
N SER A 110 20.04 -0.23 -17.32
CA SER A 110 21.30 0.42 -16.93
C SER A 110 21.11 1.84 -16.39
N LYS A 111 20.37 2.68 -17.13
CA LYS A 111 20.03 4.06 -16.74
C LYS A 111 19.16 4.10 -15.48
N LEU A 112 18.30 3.11 -15.27
CA LEU A 112 17.57 2.93 -14.02
C LEU A 112 18.53 2.62 -12.85
N GLN A 113 19.48 1.70 -13.04
CA GLN A 113 20.50 1.36 -12.04
C GLN A 113 21.43 2.53 -11.71
N ASP A 114 21.77 3.38 -12.69
CA ASP A 114 22.50 4.64 -12.48
C ASP A 114 21.72 5.64 -11.63
N LEU A 115 20.43 5.85 -11.96
CA LEU A 115 19.55 6.74 -11.20
C LEU A 115 19.35 6.26 -9.76
N ILE A 116 19.21 4.95 -9.56
CA ILE A 116 19.14 4.32 -8.24
C ILE A 116 20.44 4.54 -7.46
N ASN A 117 21.61 4.27 -8.04
CA ASN A 117 22.88 4.44 -7.36
C ASN A 117 23.18 5.90 -7.00
N ARG A 118 22.78 6.86 -7.83
CA ARG A 118 22.95 8.30 -7.56
C ARG A 118 21.91 8.88 -6.60
N SER A 119 20.73 8.27 -6.48
CA SER A 119 19.66 8.70 -5.56
C SER A 119 19.64 7.99 -4.21
N LYS A 120 20.38 6.88 -4.02
CA LYS A 120 20.26 6.03 -2.81
C LYS A 120 20.37 6.78 -1.47
N MET A 121 21.17 7.84 -1.38
CA MET A 121 21.32 8.63 -0.14
C MET A 121 20.19 9.65 0.11
N ALA A 122 19.26 9.85 -0.82
CA ALA A 122 18.18 10.83 -0.69
C ALA A 122 17.15 10.48 0.39
N ARG A 123 16.93 9.19 0.66
CA ARG A 123 15.84 8.72 1.52
C ARG A 123 16.36 7.95 2.72
N CYS A 124 15.55 7.94 3.78
CA CYS A 124 15.97 7.40 5.08
C CYS A 124 16.37 5.92 4.95
N ARG A 125 17.40 5.51 5.69
CA ARG A 125 18.04 4.17 5.64
C ARG A 125 18.60 3.78 4.26
N GLY A 126 18.82 4.74 3.36
CA GLY A 126 19.22 4.47 1.97
C GLY A 126 18.11 3.83 1.12
N ARG A 127 16.87 3.81 1.62
CA ARG A 127 15.74 3.12 0.99
C ARG A 127 15.17 4.02 -0.12
N PHE A 128 15.78 3.95 -1.30
CA PHE A 128 15.40 4.69 -2.51
C PHE A 128 13.99 4.32 -3.02
N VAL A 129 13.50 5.01 -4.06
CA VAL A 129 12.19 4.73 -4.66
C VAL A 129 12.23 3.41 -5.43
N CYS A 130 11.62 2.36 -4.89
CA CYS A 130 11.62 1.02 -5.50
C CYS A 130 10.24 0.69 -6.07
N PRO A 131 10.10 0.40 -7.38
CA PRO A 131 8.88 -0.20 -7.92
C PRO A 131 8.70 -1.62 -7.36
N VAL A 132 7.45 -2.02 -7.10
CA VAL A 132 7.12 -3.33 -6.49
C VAL A 132 5.82 -3.97 -7.00
N ILE A 133 4.96 -3.21 -7.69
CA ILE A 133 3.81 -3.71 -8.44
C ILE A 133 3.80 -2.99 -9.79
N LEU A 134 3.46 -3.71 -10.85
CA LEU A 134 3.09 -3.16 -12.15
C LEU A 134 1.61 -3.49 -12.40
N PHE A 135 0.84 -2.48 -12.78
CA PHE A 135 -0.59 -2.61 -13.10
C PHE A 135 -0.94 -1.60 -14.19
N LYS A 136 -1.47 -2.06 -15.34
CA LYS A 136 -1.80 -1.20 -16.50
C LYS A 136 -0.62 -0.34 -16.96
N GLY A 137 0.60 -0.90 -16.96
CA GLY A 137 1.83 -0.17 -17.29
C GLY A 137 2.32 0.82 -16.21
N LYS A 138 1.56 1.07 -15.14
CA LYS A 138 1.93 1.99 -14.06
C LYS A 138 2.76 1.29 -13.00
N HIS A 139 3.87 1.89 -12.58
CA HIS A 139 4.61 1.43 -11.42
C HIS A 139 3.99 1.94 -10.11
N ILE A 140 3.65 1.01 -9.21
CA ILE A 140 3.44 1.31 -7.80
C ILE A 140 4.77 1.11 -7.08
N CYS A 141 5.29 2.20 -6.52
CA CYS A 141 6.57 2.30 -5.85
C CYS A 141 6.40 2.40 -4.34
N ARG A 142 7.42 1.94 -3.62
CA ARG A 142 7.54 2.07 -2.17
C ARG A 142 8.85 2.73 -1.81
N SER A 143 8.87 3.43 -0.67
CA SER A 143 10.11 4.03 -0.17
C SER A 143 10.05 4.39 1.31
N ALA A 144 11.13 5.01 1.80
CA ALA A 144 11.09 5.82 3.02
C ALA A 144 10.90 7.32 2.67
N THR A 145 10.67 8.17 3.68
CA THR A 145 10.68 9.64 3.52
C THR A 145 12.10 10.19 3.29
N LEU A 146 12.23 11.50 3.07
CA LEU A 146 13.50 12.15 2.78
C LEU A 146 14.42 12.21 4.01
N ALA A 147 15.70 11.85 3.79
CA ALA A 147 16.74 11.95 4.81
C ALA A 147 17.03 13.41 5.19
N GLY A 148 17.17 13.67 6.50
CA GLY A 148 17.60 14.96 7.05
C GLY A 148 19.11 15.13 7.10
N TRP A 149 19.56 16.33 7.50
CA TRP A 149 20.97 16.73 7.51
C TRP A 149 21.89 15.75 8.25
N GLY A 150 21.58 15.41 9.50
CA GLY A 150 22.40 14.48 10.29
C GLY A 150 22.50 13.08 9.70
N GLU A 151 21.47 12.62 8.96
CA GLU A 151 21.49 11.32 8.31
C GLU A 151 22.28 11.34 6.99
N LEU A 152 22.21 12.43 6.21
CA LEU A 152 23.00 12.58 4.99
C LEU A 152 24.49 12.76 5.31
N TYR A 153 24.84 13.65 6.23
CA TYR A 153 26.24 13.92 6.60
C TYR A 153 26.85 12.79 7.41
N GLY A 154 26.08 12.16 8.30
CA GLY A 154 26.52 10.96 9.00
C GLY A 154 26.91 9.83 8.03
N ARG A 155 26.22 9.68 6.90
CA ARG A 155 26.60 8.71 5.85
C ARG A 155 27.71 9.19 4.94
N SER A 156 27.70 10.43 4.46
CA SER A 156 28.76 10.95 3.61
C SER A 156 30.12 10.90 4.33
N GLY A 157 30.16 11.27 5.62
CA GLY A 157 31.35 11.14 6.45
C GLY A 157 31.79 9.68 6.63
N TYR A 158 30.88 8.76 7.00
CA TYR A 158 31.25 7.35 7.19
C TYR A 158 31.73 6.70 5.88
N ASN A 159 31.09 6.99 4.75
CA ASN A 159 31.52 6.47 3.45
C ASN A 159 32.87 7.07 3.03
N TYR A 160 33.15 8.35 3.31
CA TYR A 160 34.45 8.97 3.04
C TYR A 160 35.59 8.39 3.91
N PHE A 161 35.33 8.07 5.18
CA PHE A 161 36.35 7.55 6.10
C PHE A 161 36.49 6.01 6.12
N PHE A 162 35.50 5.24 5.65
CA PHE A 162 35.54 3.77 5.68
C PHE A 162 35.47 3.09 4.30
N SER A 163 35.40 3.84 3.19
CA SER A 163 35.73 3.29 1.86
C SER A 163 37.26 3.20 1.74
N GLY A 164 37.85 2.18 2.36
CA GLY A 164 39.29 1.95 2.36
C GLY A 164 39.85 1.94 0.93
N GLY A 165 40.86 2.78 0.67
CA GLY A 165 41.15 3.22 -0.69
C GLY A 165 41.70 2.15 -1.64
N ALA A 166 41.04 2.02 -2.80
CA ALA A 166 41.65 1.71 -4.10
C ALA A 166 40.65 2.02 -5.24
N ASP A 167 41.16 2.56 -6.34
CA ASP A 167 40.66 2.35 -7.72
C ASP A 167 39.28 2.88 -8.17
N ASP A 168 38.91 4.12 -7.81
CA ASP A 168 37.86 4.90 -8.49
C ASP A 168 38.34 6.34 -8.84
N ALA A 169 39.62 6.45 -9.23
CA ALA A 169 40.33 7.73 -9.41
C ALA A 169 40.20 8.37 -10.82
N TRP A 170 39.24 7.94 -11.65
CA TRP A 170 39.16 8.29 -13.07
C TRP A 170 37.75 8.69 -13.56
N ALA A 171 37.20 9.78 -13.01
CA ALA A 171 36.12 10.54 -13.64
C ALA A 171 36.15 12.02 -13.17
N ASP A 172 36.31 12.94 -14.12
CA ASP A 172 36.24 14.41 -13.98
C ASP A 172 36.97 15.04 -12.77
N VAL A 173 38.29 15.22 -12.91
CA VAL A 173 39.08 16.20 -12.13
C VAL A 173 39.63 17.25 -13.09
N GLU A 174 38.75 18.11 -13.60
CA GLU A 174 39.08 19.41 -14.19
C GLU A 174 38.23 20.48 -13.49
N ASP A 175 38.77 21.69 -13.31
CA ASP A 175 38.21 22.81 -12.54
C ASP A 175 37.80 22.53 -11.09
N ILE A 176 38.80 22.28 -10.24
CA ILE A 176 38.81 22.77 -8.85
C ILE A 176 40.06 23.63 -8.65
N THR A 177 39.93 24.94 -8.85
CA THR A 177 40.93 25.91 -8.39
C THR A 177 40.81 26.09 -6.88
N GLU A 178 41.92 25.92 -6.15
CA GLU A 178 41.97 26.14 -4.71
C GLU A 178 41.84 27.62 -4.36
N GLU A 179 40.68 28.09 -3.89
CA GLU A 179 40.59 29.16 -2.86
C GLU A 179 39.19 29.37 -2.25
N ASP A 180 39.23 29.88 -1.00
CA ASP A 180 38.20 30.63 -0.26
C ASP A 180 36.98 29.91 0.41
N CYS A 181 36.37 30.62 1.36
CA CYS A 181 35.77 30.08 2.58
C CYS A 181 34.22 30.06 2.58
N ALA A 182 33.59 28.92 2.26
CA ALA A 182 32.14 28.78 2.48
C ALA A 182 31.65 27.34 2.74
N LEU A 183 31.87 26.81 3.96
CA LEU A 183 31.30 25.53 4.42
C LEU A 183 29.76 25.42 4.25
N ARG A 184 29.02 26.54 4.20
CA ARG A 184 27.57 26.55 3.96
C ARG A 184 27.13 26.55 2.49
N SER A 185 28.05 26.72 1.54
CA SER A 185 27.72 26.81 0.11
C SER A 185 27.58 25.41 -0.51
N GLY A 186 28.65 24.60 -0.43
CA GLY A 186 28.65 23.20 -0.88
C GLY A 186 27.57 22.35 -0.19
N ASP A 187 27.24 22.70 1.05
CA ASP A 187 26.17 22.09 1.85
C ASP A 187 24.80 22.10 1.16
N THR A 188 24.43 23.21 0.53
CA THR A 188 23.17 23.34 -0.20
C THR A 188 23.23 22.54 -1.51
N HIS A 189 24.35 22.66 -2.23
CA HIS A 189 24.59 22.00 -3.51
C HIS A 189 24.56 20.46 -3.41
N LEU A 190 25.09 19.86 -2.34
CA LEU A 190 25.00 18.42 -2.11
C LEU A 190 23.55 17.97 -1.95
N PHE A 191 22.75 18.70 -1.18
CA PHE A 191 21.32 18.41 -1.01
C PHE A 191 20.58 18.49 -2.34
N ASP A 192 20.77 19.55 -3.11
CA ASP A 192 20.10 19.72 -4.41
C ASP A 192 20.53 18.67 -5.44
N LYS A 193 21.81 18.28 -5.47
CA LYS A 193 22.34 17.19 -6.31
C LYS A 193 21.66 15.85 -5.97
N VAL A 194 21.62 15.47 -4.69
CA VAL A 194 21.03 14.19 -4.24
C VAL A 194 19.51 14.17 -4.38
N ARG A 195 18.81 15.27 -4.04
CA ARG A 195 17.36 15.44 -4.25
C ARG A 195 17.01 15.42 -5.74
N GLY A 196 17.82 16.07 -6.57
CA GLY A 196 17.69 16.06 -8.02
C GLY A 196 17.75 14.66 -8.63
N TYR A 197 18.59 13.75 -8.09
CA TYR A 197 18.60 12.35 -8.53
C TYR A 197 17.36 11.55 -8.07
N ASP A 198 16.84 11.79 -6.86
CA ASP A 198 15.57 11.20 -6.39
C ASP A 198 14.38 11.64 -7.28
N ILE A 199 14.33 12.93 -7.63
CA ILE A 199 13.33 13.50 -8.54
C ILE A 199 13.47 12.95 -9.96
N ARG A 200 14.69 12.75 -10.47
CA ARG A 200 14.94 12.09 -11.76
C ARG A 200 14.51 10.63 -11.74
N LEU A 201 14.74 9.90 -10.64
CA LEU A 201 14.28 8.51 -10.48
C LEU A 201 12.75 8.42 -10.43
N LEU A 202 12.09 9.30 -9.66
CA LEU A 202 10.62 9.41 -9.61
C LEU A 202 10.02 9.62 -11.00
N ARG A 203 10.54 10.60 -11.76
CA ARG A 203 10.08 10.88 -13.14
C ARG A 203 10.38 9.74 -14.11
N TYR A 204 11.50 9.03 -13.92
CA TYR A 204 11.86 7.88 -14.75
C TYR A 204 10.93 6.67 -14.50
N LEU A 205 10.42 6.52 -13.28
CA LEU A 205 9.39 5.53 -12.91
C LEU A 205 7.96 6.04 -13.16
N SER A 206 7.79 7.12 -13.93
CA SER A 206 6.52 7.81 -14.22
C SER A 206 5.71 8.22 -12.98
N VAL A 207 6.33 8.34 -11.80
CA VAL A 207 5.62 8.67 -10.56
C VAL A 207 5.14 10.12 -10.60
N LYS A 208 3.83 10.30 -10.41
CA LYS A 208 3.16 11.60 -10.27
C LYS A 208 2.62 11.79 -8.87
N TYR A 209 2.07 10.74 -8.27
CA TYR A 209 1.40 10.77 -6.98
C TYR A 209 2.35 10.30 -5.87
N ILE A 210 2.51 11.10 -4.82
CA ILE A 210 3.34 10.76 -3.65
C ILE A 210 2.47 10.78 -2.40
N CYS A 211 2.23 9.60 -1.84
CA CYS A 211 1.41 9.40 -0.64
C CYS A 211 2.30 9.23 0.59
N ASP A 212 2.30 10.26 1.44
CA ASP A 212 3.01 10.29 2.71
C ASP A 212 2.10 9.87 3.87
N LEU A 213 2.41 8.73 4.48
CA LEU A 213 1.68 8.18 5.62
C LEU A 213 2.13 8.75 6.99
N MET A 214 3.06 9.71 7.01
CA MET A 214 3.57 10.31 8.26
C MET A 214 2.54 11.23 8.94
N VAL A 215 2.34 10.99 10.24
CA VAL A 215 1.55 11.86 11.15
C VAL A 215 2.33 13.11 11.57
N GLU A 216 3.64 13.07 11.34
CA GLU A 216 4.59 14.16 11.57
C GLU A 216 5.02 14.81 10.24
N ASN A 217 5.42 16.08 10.27
CA ASN A 217 6.11 16.74 9.16
C ASN A 217 7.61 16.38 9.14
N LYS A 218 8.20 16.19 10.32
CA LYS A 218 9.62 15.86 10.54
C LYS A 218 9.76 14.95 11.74
N LYS A 219 10.50 13.83 11.62
CA LYS A 219 10.72 12.98 12.80
C LYS A 219 11.90 13.46 13.62
N VAL A 220 11.63 13.90 14.84
CA VAL A 220 12.65 14.14 15.87
C VAL A 220 13.09 12.82 16.50
N LYS A 221 14.39 12.66 16.75
CA LYS A 221 14.97 11.71 17.72
C LYS A 221 16.12 12.37 18.45
N PHE A 222 16.25 12.14 19.76
CA PHE A 222 17.33 12.69 20.59
C PHE A 222 17.51 14.22 20.42
N GLY A 223 16.40 14.96 20.30
CA GLY A 223 16.39 16.41 20.05
C GLY A 223 16.70 16.85 18.61
N MET A 224 17.13 15.95 17.72
CA MET A 224 17.50 16.27 16.33
C MET A 224 16.40 15.90 15.32
N ASN A 225 16.17 16.76 14.33
CA ASN A 225 15.35 16.44 13.16
C ASN A 225 16.09 15.43 12.27
N VAL A 226 15.68 14.16 12.30
CA VAL A 226 16.30 13.07 11.53
C VAL A 226 15.76 13.03 10.10
N THR A 227 14.48 13.35 9.91
CA THR A 227 13.79 13.23 8.61
C THR A 227 13.01 14.50 8.25
N SER A 228 12.67 14.64 6.98
CA SER A 228 11.74 15.66 6.50
C SER A 228 10.81 15.05 5.47
N SER A 229 9.50 15.27 5.60
CA SER A 229 8.58 14.92 4.51
C SER A 229 8.73 15.88 3.34
N GLU A 230 8.47 15.36 2.14
CA GLU A 230 8.24 16.08 0.88
C GLU A 230 7.31 17.30 1.08
N LYS A 231 6.25 17.15 1.90
CA LYS A 231 5.24 18.19 2.18
C LYS A 231 5.79 19.43 2.92
N VAL A 232 7.02 19.35 3.43
CA VAL A 232 7.72 20.48 4.09
C VAL A 232 9.11 20.74 3.49
N ASP A 233 9.33 20.38 2.22
CA ASP A 233 10.52 20.83 1.48
C ASP A 233 10.49 22.33 1.20
N LYS A 234 11.29 23.10 1.94
CA LYS A 234 11.40 24.56 1.79
C LYS A 234 11.83 25.02 0.39
N ALA A 235 12.54 24.17 -0.36
CA ALA A 235 12.98 24.46 -1.71
C ALA A 235 11.95 24.08 -2.79
N GLN A 236 10.80 23.51 -2.39
CA GLN A 236 9.69 23.13 -3.28
C GLN A 236 10.10 22.23 -4.47
N ARG A 237 11.17 21.45 -4.33
CA ARG A 237 11.75 20.64 -5.42
C ARG A 237 10.83 19.50 -5.87
N TYR A 238 9.85 19.16 -5.03
CA TYR A 238 8.83 18.15 -5.28
C TYR A 238 7.45 18.75 -5.68
N ALA A 239 7.35 20.06 -5.96
CA ALA A 239 6.07 20.71 -6.30
C ALA A 239 5.45 20.24 -7.63
N ASP A 240 6.27 19.71 -8.55
CA ASP A 240 5.78 19.11 -9.81
C ASP A 240 5.03 17.77 -9.58
N PHE A 241 5.11 17.19 -8.38
CA PHE A 241 4.40 15.96 -8.01
C PHE A 241 3.11 16.28 -7.26
N THR A 242 2.08 15.48 -7.48
CA THR A 242 0.85 15.51 -6.67
C THR A 242 1.15 14.89 -5.31
N LEU A 243 1.42 15.72 -4.31
CA LEU A 243 1.65 15.29 -2.93
C LEU A 243 0.32 15.05 -2.20
N LEU A 244 0.22 13.93 -1.48
CA LEU A 244 -0.89 13.59 -0.60
C LEU A 244 -0.35 13.37 0.82
N SER A 245 -0.73 14.24 1.76
CA SER A 245 -0.49 14.02 3.19
C SER A 245 -1.66 13.18 3.70
N ILE A 246 -1.45 11.87 3.87
CA ILE A 246 -2.46 10.92 4.35
C ILE A 246 -1.98 10.30 5.67
N PRO A 247 -1.92 11.09 6.75
CA PRO A 247 -1.32 10.66 8.01
C PRO A 247 -2.01 9.40 8.54
N TYR A 248 -1.23 8.39 8.94
CA TYR A 248 -1.73 7.08 9.39
C TYR A 248 -0.99 6.63 10.66
N PRO A 249 -1.65 5.95 11.63
CA PRO A 249 -1.04 5.58 12.91
C PRO A 249 0.28 4.78 12.81
N GLY A 250 1.19 5.03 13.75
CA GLY A 250 2.46 4.31 13.87
C GLY A 250 2.29 2.83 14.25
N CYS A 251 3.35 2.04 14.12
CA CYS A 251 3.37 0.63 14.56
C CYS A 251 3.04 0.49 16.06
N GLU A 252 3.41 1.50 16.84
CA GLU A 252 3.14 1.64 18.27
C GLU A 252 1.64 1.52 18.59
N PHE A 253 0.76 2.08 17.73
CA PHE A 253 -0.70 2.02 17.91
C PHE A 253 -1.28 0.61 17.73
N PHE A 254 -0.59 -0.27 17.00
CA PHE A 254 -1.04 -1.66 16.82
C PHE A 254 -0.82 -2.53 18.06
N LYS A 255 -0.23 -1.96 19.12
CA LYS A 255 -0.32 -2.52 20.47
C LYS A 255 -1.74 -2.39 21.04
N GLU A 256 -2.43 -1.27 20.87
CA GLU A 256 -3.82 -1.09 21.36
C GLU A 256 -4.79 -2.04 20.63
N TYR A 257 -4.52 -2.31 19.35
CA TYR A 257 -5.22 -3.33 18.55
C TYR A 257 -5.05 -4.74 19.14
N LYS A 258 -3.84 -5.10 19.59
CA LYS A 258 -3.56 -6.37 20.26
C LYS A 258 -4.22 -6.45 21.63
N ASP A 259 -4.08 -5.40 22.43
CA ASP A 259 -4.60 -5.31 23.80
C ASP A 259 -6.15 -5.25 23.83
N ARG A 260 -6.80 -5.06 22.67
CA ARG A 260 -8.25 -5.19 22.41
C ARG A 260 -8.61 -6.51 21.70
N ASP A 261 -7.89 -7.60 22.01
CA ASP A 261 -8.11 -8.95 21.45
C ASP A 261 -8.21 -8.99 19.92
N TYR A 262 -7.38 -8.19 19.23
CA TYR A 262 -7.34 -8.08 17.77
C TYR A 262 -8.63 -7.55 17.12
N MET A 263 -9.42 -6.76 17.85
CA MET A 263 -10.58 -5.99 17.36
C MET A 263 -10.16 -4.53 17.02
N ALA A 264 -10.30 -4.16 15.74
CA ALA A 264 -9.94 -2.83 15.22
C ALA A 264 -11.16 -1.90 15.10
N GLU A 265 -12.36 -2.48 15.10
CA GLU A 265 -13.65 -1.84 15.10
C GLU A 265 -13.78 -0.96 16.37
N GLY A 266 -14.05 0.33 16.21
CA GLY A 266 -14.09 1.31 17.29
C GLY A 266 -12.75 1.60 17.99
N LEU A 267 -11.61 1.32 17.34
CA LEU A 267 -10.27 1.72 17.79
C LEU A 267 -9.84 3.00 17.06
N ILE A 268 -10.04 4.16 17.69
CA ILE A 268 -9.76 5.49 17.12
C ILE A 268 -8.39 5.97 17.60
N PHE A 269 -7.55 6.47 16.69
CA PHE A 269 -6.23 7.01 17.04
C PHE A 269 -6.33 8.35 17.78
N ASN A 270 -5.48 8.58 18.78
CA ASN A 270 -5.41 9.87 19.46
C ASN A 270 -4.67 10.91 18.59
N TRP A 271 -5.43 11.72 17.86
CA TRP A 271 -4.90 12.82 17.04
C TRP A 271 -4.37 14.03 17.84
N LYS A 272 -4.60 14.09 19.15
CA LYS A 272 -4.19 15.21 20.03
C LYS A 272 -2.86 14.96 20.73
N GLN A 273 -1.88 14.39 20.02
CA GLN A 273 -0.55 14.09 20.54
C GLN A 273 0.47 15.08 19.97
N ASP A 274 1.41 15.55 20.79
CA ASP A 274 2.34 16.67 20.46
C ASP A 274 3.22 16.43 19.22
N TYR A 275 3.39 15.17 18.80
CA TYR A 275 4.15 14.79 17.60
C TYR A 275 3.31 14.68 16.31
N VAL A 276 2.00 14.94 16.39
CA VAL A 276 1.05 14.88 15.27
C VAL A 276 0.84 16.28 14.70
N ASP A 277 1.78 16.73 13.87
CA ASP A 277 1.77 18.07 13.26
C ASP A 277 1.48 18.07 11.74
N ALA A 278 1.26 16.90 11.12
CA ALA A 278 0.87 16.78 9.73
C ALA A 278 -0.65 16.52 9.58
N PRO A 279 -1.45 17.51 9.09
CA PRO A 279 -2.86 17.27 8.79
C PRO A 279 -3.04 16.41 7.55
N LEU A 280 -4.25 15.86 7.39
CA LEU A 280 -4.72 15.33 6.13
C LEU A 280 -4.76 16.44 5.06
N SER A 281 -4.21 16.16 3.87
CA SER A 281 -4.29 17.04 2.71
C SER A 281 -4.28 16.19 1.43
N ILE A 282 -5.38 16.19 0.70
CA ILE A 282 -5.59 15.49 -0.56
C ILE A 282 -6.19 16.50 -1.56
N PRO A 283 -5.68 16.61 -2.80
CA PRO A 283 -6.27 17.47 -3.83
C PRO A 283 -7.71 17.07 -4.19
N ASP A 284 -8.61 18.05 -4.32
CA ASP A 284 -10.06 17.81 -4.45
C ASP A 284 -10.44 16.87 -5.61
N PHE A 285 -9.72 16.94 -6.73
CA PHE A 285 -9.94 16.09 -7.91
C PHE A 285 -9.75 14.59 -7.64
N LEU A 286 -9.04 14.22 -6.56
CA LEU A 286 -8.90 12.84 -6.08
C LEU A 286 -9.94 12.46 -5.01
N THR A 287 -10.60 13.43 -4.38
CA THR A 287 -11.60 13.19 -3.34
C THR A 287 -13.01 13.01 -3.91
N HIS A 288 -13.37 13.79 -4.94
CA HIS A 288 -14.71 13.78 -5.55
C HIS A 288 -15.23 12.39 -6.00
N PRO A 289 -14.41 11.49 -6.59
CA PRO A 289 -14.91 10.19 -7.05
C PRO A 289 -15.34 9.23 -5.93
N LEU A 290 -14.90 9.49 -4.68
CA LEU A 290 -14.91 8.50 -3.61
C LEU A 290 -16.09 8.62 -2.63
N ASN A 291 -16.79 9.77 -2.62
CA ASN A 291 -17.90 10.04 -1.69
C ASN A 291 -17.57 9.75 -0.22
N ILE A 292 -16.38 10.20 0.22
CA ILE A 292 -15.89 10.10 1.60
C ILE A 292 -15.82 11.52 2.18
N ASP A 293 -16.36 11.73 3.38
CA ASP A 293 -16.19 12.99 4.11
C ASP A 293 -14.83 13.01 4.82
N TRP A 294 -13.82 13.49 4.08
CA TRP A 294 -12.44 13.60 4.53
C TRP A 294 -12.25 14.51 5.76
N SER A 295 -13.21 15.39 6.10
CA SER A 295 -13.11 16.21 7.31
C SER A 295 -13.17 15.37 8.60
N LEU A 296 -13.81 14.20 8.53
CA LEU A 296 -14.03 13.30 9.66
C LEU A 296 -12.85 12.34 9.93
N TYR A 297 -11.70 12.48 9.26
CA TYR A 297 -10.58 11.53 9.42
C TYR A 297 -10.10 11.38 10.88
N GLN A 298 -10.28 12.41 11.71
CA GLN A 298 -9.91 12.34 13.13
C GLN A 298 -10.89 11.56 14.03
N SER A 299 -12.08 11.19 13.53
CA SER A 299 -13.06 10.36 14.25
C SER A 299 -13.23 8.95 13.66
N TRP A 300 -12.59 8.64 12.53
CA TRP A 300 -12.57 7.30 11.97
C TRP A 300 -11.84 6.31 12.88
N ASP A 301 -12.37 5.09 12.99
CA ASP A 301 -11.63 3.99 13.60
C ASP A 301 -10.56 3.43 12.65
N LEU A 302 -9.70 2.55 13.17
CA LEU A 302 -8.62 1.92 12.43
C LEU A 302 -9.11 1.13 11.20
N VAL A 303 -10.34 0.63 11.20
CA VAL A 303 -10.92 -0.06 10.04
C VAL A 303 -11.28 0.95 8.96
N GLN A 304 -12.13 1.93 9.28
CA GLN A 304 -12.60 2.96 8.36
C GLN A 304 -11.44 3.80 7.81
N GLN A 305 -10.46 4.15 8.65
CA GLN A 305 -9.25 4.86 8.26
C GLN A 305 -8.42 4.10 7.22
N THR A 306 -8.30 2.78 7.38
CA THR A 306 -7.55 1.91 6.45
C THR A 306 -8.34 1.67 5.17
N GLN A 307 -9.66 1.47 5.26
CA GLN A 307 -10.56 1.33 4.11
C GLN A 307 -10.55 2.58 3.22
N ASN A 308 -10.68 3.78 3.82
CA ASN A 308 -10.74 5.04 3.08
C ASN A 308 -9.42 5.36 2.36
N TYR A 309 -8.28 5.12 3.01
CA TYR A 309 -6.98 5.25 2.35
C TYR A 309 -6.75 4.19 1.27
N LEU A 310 -7.19 2.94 1.46
CA LEU A 310 -7.10 1.93 0.40
C LEU A 310 -7.94 2.31 -0.82
N LYS A 311 -9.19 2.80 -0.63
CA LYS A 311 -10.06 3.31 -1.70
C LYS A 311 -9.39 4.46 -2.48
N LEU A 312 -8.75 5.39 -1.79
CA LEU A 312 -8.00 6.48 -2.40
C LEU A 312 -6.82 5.96 -3.26
N LEU A 313 -5.99 5.08 -2.71
CA LEU A 313 -4.86 4.51 -3.46
C LEU A 313 -5.32 3.68 -4.67
N LEU A 314 -6.41 2.91 -4.53
CA LEU A 314 -7.05 2.17 -5.64
C LEU A 314 -7.57 3.12 -6.72
N SER A 315 -8.26 4.20 -6.34
CA SER A 315 -8.75 5.21 -7.30
C SER A 315 -7.62 5.96 -8.01
N ILE A 316 -6.47 6.15 -7.36
CA ILE A 316 -5.28 6.75 -7.98
C ILE A 316 -4.67 5.79 -9.00
N VAL A 317 -4.43 4.51 -8.66
CA VAL A 317 -3.81 3.59 -9.63
C VAL A 317 -4.77 3.20 -10.77
N ASN A 318 -6.09 3.23 -10.52
CA ASN A 318 -7.13 2.91 -11.49
C ASN A 318 -7.61 4.12 -12.33
N SER A 319 -6.97 5.29 -12.18
CA SER A 319 -7.18 6.46 -13.05
C SER A 319 -6.91 6.14 -14.53
N ASP A 320 -7.39 7.01 -15.42
CA ASP A 320 -7.13 6.91 -16.87
C ASP A 320 -5.91 7.77 -17.32
N ASP A 321 -4.96 8.06 -16.42
CA ASP A 321 -3.64 8.63 -16.75
C ASP A 321 -2.52 7.58 -16.62
N ASP A 322 -1.40 7.73 -17.34
CA ASP A 322 -0.28 6.76 -17.33
C ASP A 322 0.66 6.90 -16.12
N SER A 323 0.13 7.39 -14.98
CA SER A 323 0.94 7.91 -13.89
C SER A 323 1.15 6.94 -12.73
N GLY A 324 2.42 6.73 -12.36
CA GLY A 324 2.83 5.94 -11.20
C GLY A 324 2.56 6.60 -9.85
N LEU A 325 2.60 5.77 -8.81
CA LEU A 325 2.30 6.12 -7.41
C LEU A 325 3.48 5.72 -6.51
N LEU A 326 3.92 6.59 -5.61
CA LEU A 326 4.80 6.26 -4.49
C LEU A 326 4.02 6.25 -3.17
N VAL A 327 4.16 5.18 -2.39
CA VAL A 327 3.70 5.11 -0.99
C VAL A 327 4.91 5.06 -0.05
N HIS A 328 4.97 5.94 0.97
CA HIS A 328 6.07 5.97 1.94
C HIS A 328 5.64 6.34 3.36
N CYS A 329 6.55 6.12 4.32
CA CYS A 329 6.49 6.63 5.69
C CYS A 329 7.93 6.81 6.22
N ILE A 330 8.12 7.23 7.49
CA ILE A 330 9.45 7.54 8.08
C ILE A 330 10.52 6.48 7.77
N SER A 331 10.22 5.21 8.06
CA SER A 331 11.11 4.07 7.86
C SER A 331 10.88 3.37 6.52
N GLY A 332 9.66 3.47 5.99
CA GLY A 332 9.11 2.59 4.97
C GLY A 332 9.05 1.11 5.38
N TRP A 333 9.20 0.80 6.68
CA TRP A 333 9.22 -0.57 7.23
C TRP A 333 7.83 -1.08 7.59
N ASP A 334 6.91 -0.21 8.03
CA ASP A 334 5.70 -0.64 8.77
C ASP A 334 4.40 -0.25 8.03
N ARG A 335 4.04 1.03 8.05
CA ARG A 335 2.85 1.58 7.36
C ARG A 335 2.90 1.38 5.83
N THR A 336 4.10 1.37 5.24
CA THR A 336 4.29 1.23 3.80
C THR A 336 3.98 -0.18 3.28
N PRO A 337 4.58 -1.27 3.79
CA PRO A 337 4.18 -2.61 3.35
C PRO A 337 2.74 -2.96 3.66
N LEU A 338 2.11 -2.40 4.71
CA LEU A 338 0.66 -2.52 4.91
C LEU A 338 -0.11 -2.08 3.66
N PHE A 339 0.03 -0.84 3.21
CA PHE A 339 -0.72 -0.36 2.05
C PHE A 339 -0.27 -0.97 0.71
N ILE A 340 1.02 -1.30 0.54
CA ILE A 340 1.49 -2.05 -0.64
C ILE A 340 0.88 -3.46 -0.70
N SER A 341 0.82 -4.16 0.44
CA SER A 341 0.23 -5.51 0.52
C SER A 341 -1.27 -5.47 0.25
N LEU A 342 -1.99 -4.50 0.83
CA LEU A 342 -3.43 -4.34 0.59
C LEU A 342 -3.72 -3.98 -0.87
N LEU A 343 -2.91 -3.13 -1.51
CA LEU A 343 -3.00 -2.89 -2.95
C LEU A 343 -2.75 -4.17 -3.76
N ARG A 344 -1.66 -4.91 -3.47
CA ARG A 344 -1.33 -6.15 -4.20
C ARG A 344 -2.45 -7.18 -4.08
N LEU A 345 -2.94 -7.43 -2.87
CA LEU A 345 -3.97 -8.44 -2.60
C LEU A 345 -5.34 -8.02 -3.13
N SER A 346 -5.68 -6.72 -3.09
CA SER A 346 -6.94 -6.22 -3.67
C SER A 346 -6.96 -6.36 -5.19
N LEU A 347 -5.89 -5.94 -5.88
CA LEU A 347 -5.77 -6.06 -7.34
C LEU A 347 -5.64 -7.53 -7.79
N TRP A 348 -4.98 -8.39 -7.01
CA TRP A 348 -4.92 -9.83 -7.29
C TRP A 348 -6.30 -10.49 -7.13
N ALA A 349 -7.07 -10.13 -6.09
CA ALA A 349 -8.41 -10.70 -5.87
C ALA A 349 -9.37 -10.38 -7.02
N ASP A 350 -9.22 -9.20 -7.64
CA ASP A 350 -9.91 -8.78 -8.87
C ASP A 350 -9.44 -9.51 -10.14
N GLY A 351 -8.37 -10.30 -10.06
CA GLY A 351 -7.74 -10.93 -11.22
C GLY A 351 -7.00 -9.97 -12.14
N LEU A 352 -6.55 -8.82 -11.62
CA LEU A 352 -5.91 -7.74 -12.39
C LEU A 352 -4.38 -7.75 -12.37
N ILE A 353 -3.76 -8.46 -11.43
CA ILE A 353 -2.32 -8.70 -11.34
C ILE A 353 -2.05 -10.11 -10.80
N HIS A 354 -0.85 -10.65 -11.04
CA HIS A 354 -0.43 -11.98 -10.54
C HIS A 354 -1.45 -13.08 -10.85
N THR A 355 -1.97 -13.09 -12.08
CA THR A 355 -3.21 -13.77 -12.44
C THR A 355 -3.13 -15.30 -12.42
N SER A 356 -1.94 -15.89 -12.58
CA SER A 356 -1.74 -17.35 -12.40
C SER A 356 -1.48 -17.77 -10.96
N LEU A 357 -1.22 -16.84 -10.02
CA LEU A 357 -0.85 -17.18 -8.65
C LEU A 357 -2.07 -17.58 -7.81
N LYS A 358 -1.95 -18.73 -7.15
CA LYS A 358 -2.95 -19.24 -6.19
C LYS A 358 -2.94 -18.45 -4.87
N PRO A 359 -3.99 -18.51 -4.04
CA PRO A 359 -4.05 -17.83 -2.73
C PRO A 359 -2.82 -18.03 -1.85
N ALA A 360 -2.30 -19.26 -1.74
CA ALA A 360 -1.10 -19.55 -0.95
C ALA A 360 0.19 -18.95 -1.55
N GLU A 361 0.23 -18.77 -2.87
CA GLU A 361 1.39 -18.29 -3.63
C GLU A 361 1.48 -16.77 -3.64
N ILE A 362 0.35 -16.07 -3.84
CA ILE A 362 0.32 -14.61 -3.66
C ILE A 362 0.58 -14.23 -2.20
N LEU A 363 0.05 -15.00 -1.24
CA LEU A 363 0.31 -14.80 0.19
C LEU A 363 1.79 -14.95 0.52
N TYR A 364 2.43 -16.01 0.00
CA TYR A 364 3.88 -16.19 0.12
C TYR A 364 4.63 -15.00 -0.47
N LEU A 365 4.27 -14.56 -1.69
CA LEU A 365 4.92 -13.43 -2.36
C LEU A 365 4.78 -12.12 -1.57
N THR A 366 3.59 -11.84 -1.01
CA THR A 366 3.36 -10.66 -0.17
C THR A 366 4.18 -10.73 1.13
N VAL A 367 4.15 -11.84 1.87
CA VAL A 367 4.92 -11.97 3.13
C VAL A 367 6.43 -11.90 2.85
N ALA A 368 6.92 -12.59 1.81
CA ALA A 368 8.34 -12.64 1.48
C ALA A 368 8.84 -11.30 0.93
N TYR A 369 8.20 -10.78 -0.13
CA TYR A 369 8.71 -9.63 -0.87
C TYR A 369 8.24 -8.30 -0.28
N ASP A 370 6.98 -8.15 0.13
CA ASP A 370 6.54 -6.85 0.68
C ASP A 370 7.03 -6.65 2.11
N TRP A 371 7.15 -7.70 2.93
CA TRP A 371 7.54 -7.58 4.34
C TRP A 371 8.98 -8.02 4.64
N PHE A 372 9.30 -9.31 4.48
CA PHE A 372 10.57 -9.88 4.94
C PHE A 372 11.81 -9.32 4.23
N LEU A 373 11.90 -9.48 2.90
CA LEU A 373 13.06 -9.07 2.10
C LEU A 373 13.25 -7.55 1.99
N PHE A 374 12.26 -6.75 2.41
CA PHE A 374 12.39 -5.30 2.57
C PHE A 374 12.74 -4.89 4.02
N GLY A 375 13.18 -5.85 4.84
CA GLY A 375 13.81 -5.63 6.13
C GLY A 375 12.87 -5.20 7.26
N HIS A 376 11.58 -5.58 7.21
CA HIS A 376 10.65 -5.30 8.31
C HIS A 376 11.16 -5.84 9.66
N MET A 377 10.89 -5.10 10.74
CA MET A 377 11.43 -5.31 12.08
C MET A 377 10.63 -6.36 12.89
N LEU A 378 10.14 -7.46 12.30
CA LEU A 378 9.11 -8.32 12.94
C LEU A 378 9.49 -8.79 14.36
N VAL A 379 10.75 -9.19 14.59
CA VAL A 379 11.26 -9.58 15.92
C VAL A 379 11.07 -8.49 16.98
N ASP A 380 11.35 -7.23 16.63
CA ASP A 380 11.20 -6.05 17.49
C ASP A 380 9.71 -5.69 17.69
N ARG A 381 8.88 -5.85 16.65
CA ARG A 381 7.42 -5.69 16.75
C ARG A 381 6.78 -6.72 17.70
N LEU A 382 7.14 -7.99 17.56
CA LEU A 382 6.66 -9.09 18.41
C LEU A 382 7.11 -8.96 19.87
N SER A 383 8.29 -8.36 20.13
CA SER A 383 8.78 -8.09 21.48
C SER A 383 7.98 -7.00 22.21
N LYS A 384 7.43 -6.03 21.48
CA LYS A 384 6.62 -4.91 22.00
C LYS A 384 5.12 -5.19 21.96
N GLY A 385 4.68 -6.11 21.10
CA GLY A 385 3.26 -6.37 20.82
C GLY A 385 2.66 -5.46 19.74
N GLU A 386 3.47 -4.92 18.83
CA GLU A 386 3.07 -4.00 17.77
C GLU A 386 2.54 -4.75 16.53
N GLU A 387 1.29 -5.22 16.57
CA GLU A 387 0.75 -6.24 15.65
C GLU A 387 0.36 -5.75 14.23
N ILE A 388 1.07 -4.73 13.69
CA ILE A 388 0.77 -4.17 12.36
C ILE A 388 0.91 -5.19 11.21
N PHE A 389 1.85 -6.13 11.33
CA PHE A 389 2.03 -7.22 10.36
C PHE A 389 0.84 -8.19 10.38
N PHE A 390 0.37 -8.59 11.57
CA PHE A 390 -0.80 -9.46 11.70
C PHE A 390 -2.09 -8.75 11.25
N PHE A 391 -2.24 -7.47 11.62
CA PHE A 391 -3.35 -6.62 11.18
C PHE A 391 -3.51 -6.65 9.65
N CYS A 392 -2.41 -6.49 8.90
CA CYS A 392 -2.44 -6.45 7.43
C CYS A 392 -3.21 -7.61 6.78
N PHE A 393 -3.06 -8.83 7.30
CA PHE A 393 -3.69 -10.02 6.73
C PHE A 393 -5.03 -10.36 7.41
N ASN A 394 -5.20 -10.04 8.70
CA ASN A 394 -6.52 -10.18 9.34
C ASN A 394 -7.53 -9.16 8.77
N PHE A 395 -7.06 -7.96 8.39
CA PHE A 395 -7.86 -6.86 7.82
C PHE A 395 -8.51 -7.20 6.48
N LEU A 396 -8.05 -8.24 5.76
CA LEU A 396 -8.65 -8.69 4.50
C LEU A 396 -10.16 -8.99 4.62
N LYS A 397 -10.65 -9.31 5.84
CA LYS A 397 -12.09 -9.46 6.16
C LYS A 397 -12.93 -8.19 5.92
N HIS A 398 -12.30 -7.03 5.80
CA HIS A 398 -12.97 -5.73 5.65
C HIS A 398 -12.95 -5.18 4.21
N ILE A 399 -12.39 -5.92 3.25
CA ILE A 399 -12.23 -5.45 1.86
C ILE A 399 -12.74 -6.46 0.81
N THR A 400 -13.59 -7.40 1.23
CA THR A 400 -14.20 -8.42 0.35
C THR A 400 -15.22 -7.84 -0.63
N SER A 401 -15.84 -6.72 -0.29
CA SER A 401 -16.85 -6.02 -1.09
C SER A 401 -16.30 -5.36 -2.37
N GLU A 402 -17.17 -5.22 -3.37
CA GLU A 402 -16.89 -4.63 -4.68
C GLU A 402 -16.44 -3.16 -4.61
N GLU A 403 -16.71 -2.45 -3.51
CA GLU A 403 -16.24 -1.07 -3.28
C GLU A 403 -14.71 -0.93 -3.15
N PHE A 404 -14.00 -2.06 -3.03
CA PHE A 404 -12.55 -2.16 -3.04
C PHE A 404 -12.01 -2.84 -4.32
N SER A 405 -12.89 -3.13 -5.30
CA SER A 405 -12.47 -3.63 -6.60
C SER A 405 -11.96 -2.49 -7.49
N ALA A 406 -10.87 -2.74 -8.21
CA ALA A 406 -10.41 -1.89 -9.31
C ALA A 406 -11.06 -2.28 -10.66
N LEU A 407 -11.90 -3.31 -10.71
CA LEU A 407 -12.73 -3.58 -11.89
C LEU A 407 -13.70 -2.41 -12.09
N LYS A 408 -13.64 -1.77 -13.25
CA LYS A 408 -14.68 -0.80 -13.65
C LYS A 408 -15.98 -1.57 -13.88
N THR A 409 -16.78 -1.78 -12.82
CA THR A 409 -18.13 -2.31 -12.94
C THR A 409 -18.86 -1.46 -13.95
N GLN A 410 -19.22 -2.02 -15.11
CA GLN A 410 -20.13 -1.32 -16.00
C GLN A 410 -21.45 -1.21 -15.24
N ARG A 411 -21.73 -0.01 -14.70
CA ARG A 411 -23.09 0.43 -14.41
C ARG A 411 -23.85 0.27 -15.73
N ARG A 412 -24.52 -0.87 -15.89
CA ARG A 412 -25.61 -1.02 -16.86
C ARG A 412 -26.48 0.20 -16.62
N LYS A 413 -26.55 1.11 -17.61
CA LYS A 413 -27.52 2.19 -17.56
C LYS A 413 -28.87 1.49 -17.47
N SER A 414 -29.49 1.56 -16.29
CA SER A 414 -30.82 1.03 -16.07
C SER A 414 -31.74 1.85 -16.96
N LEU A 415 -32.05 1.32 -18.14
CA LEU A 415 -33.08 1.88 -19.00
C LEU A 415 -34.34 2.01 -18.13
N PRO A 416 -34.98 3.19 -18.07
CA PRO A 416 -36.15 3.38 -17.23
C PRO A 416 -37.21 2.36 -17.66
N ALA A 417 -37.70 1.58 -16.70
CA ALA A 417 -38.62 0.49 -16.99
C ALA A 417 -39.86 1.01 -17.73
N ARG A 418 -40.07 0.49 -18.94
CA ARG A 418 -41.32 0.59 -19.68
C ARG A 418 -41.71 -0.82 -20.11
N ASP A 419 -42.96 -1.17 -19.85
CA ASP A 419 -43.49 -2.49 -20.17
C ASP A 419 -43.53 -2.75 -21.67
N ALA A 420 -42.56 -3.53 -22.13
CA ALA A 420 -42.59 -4.27 -23.39
C ALA A 420 -41.86 -5.60 -23.12
N GLY A 421 -42.48 -6.72 -23.48
CA GLY A 421 -41.96 -8.05 -23.14
C GLY A 421 -40.64 -8.37 -23.86
N PHE A 422 -39.77 -9.15 -23.20
CA PHE A 422 -38.60 -9.75 -23.83
C PHE A 422 -39.00 -10.53 -25.08
N THR A 423 -38.36 -10.25 -26.22
CA THR A 423 -38.52 -11.05 -27.44
C THR A 423 -37.52 -12.21 -27.45
N VAL A 424 -37.76 -13.20 -28.31
CA VAL A 424 -36.97 -14.45 -28.33
C VAL A 424 -35.54 -14.22 -28.86
N GLU A 425 -35.36 -13.17 -29.66
CA GLU A 425 -34.10 -12.75 -30.27
C GLU A 425 -33.00 -12.45 -29.24
N ASP A 426 -33.35 -11.86 -28.08
CA ASP A 426 -32.39 -11.58 -26.99
C ASP A 426 -31.80 -12.87 -26.41
N ILE A 427 -32.59 -13.95 -26.34
CA ILE A 427 -32.17 -15.27 -25.85
C ILE A 427 -31.23 -15.94 -26.87
N CYS A 428 -31.46 -15.72 -28.16
CA CYS A 428 -30.59 -16.22 -29.23
C CYS A 428 -29.20 -15.57 -29.21
N MET A 429 -29.10 -14.28 -28.88
CA MET A 429 -27.80 -13.58 -28.76
C MET A 429 -26.95 -14.11 -27.59
N LEU A 430 -27.57 -14.51 -26.48
CA LEU A 430 -26.89 -15.12 -25.34
C LEU A 430 -26.25 -16.49 -25.65
N ARG A 431 -26.81 -17.26 -26.59
CA ARG A 431 -26.30 -18.61 -26.94
C ARG A 431 -25.16 -18.63 -27.97
N ARG A 432 -24.73 -17.48 -28.52
CA ARG A 432 -23.68 -17.42 -29.55
C ARG A 432 -22.27 -17.07 -29.07
N ARG A 433 -22.05 -16.86 -27.77
CA ARG A 433 -20.73 -16.43 -27.23
C ARG A 433 -19.79 -17.57 -26.81
N ASP A 434 -20.18 -18.83 -27.03
CA ASP A 434 -19.32 -20.01 -26.85
C ASP A 434 -19.12 -20.79 -28.16
N ARG A 435 -18.20 -20.30 -28.99
CA ARG A 435 -17.38 -21.06 -29.95
C ARG A 435 -16.42 -20.11 -30.68
N GLY A 436 -15.13 -20.46 -30.72
CA GLY A 436 -14.14 -19.75 -31.51
C GLY A 436 -14.21 -20.14 -32.99
N SER A 437 -13.78 -19.22 -33.86
CA SER A 437 -13.58 -19.46 -35.30
C SER A 437 -12.20 -18.96 -35.73
N THR A 438 -11.56 -19.69 -36.63
CA THR A 438 -10.24 -19.41 -37.19
C THR A 438 -10.34 -18.96 -38.65
N THR A 439 -9.29 -18.29 -39.16
CA THR A 439 -8.97 -18.09 -40.61
C THR A 439 -9.96 -17.28 -41.48
N SER A 440 -9.60 -16.64 -42.60
CA SER A 440 -8.35 -15.99 -43.09
C SER A 440 -8.62 -15.33 -44.47
N LEU A 441 -7.73 -14.42 -44.94
CA LEU A 441 -7.73 -13.76 -46.28
C LEU A 441 -8.94 -12.81 -46.49
N GLY A 442 -8.99 -11.82 -47.39
CA GLY A 442 -8.14 -11.22 -48.45
C GLY A 442 -9.07 -10.26 -49.27
N SER A 443 -8.68 -9.32 -50.13
CA SER A 443 -7.41 -8.81 -50.68
C SER A 443 -7.62 -7.38 -51.24
N ASP A 444 -6.59 -6.75 -51.81
CA ASP A 444 -6.60 -5.38 -52.36
C ASP A 444 -7.40 -5.19 -53.66
N PHE A 445 -7.87 -3.96 -53.95
CA PHE A 445 -7.43 -3.11 -55.09
C PHE A 445 -8.03 -1.68 -55.02
N SER A 446 -7.74 -0.80 -55.99
CA SER A 446 -7.94 0.67 -55.95
C SER A 446 -8.43 1.30 -57.29
N LEU A 447 -8.50 2.64 -57.32
CA LEU A 447 -8.69 3.57 -58.47
C LEU A 447 -10.08 3.72 -59.11
N VAL A 448 -10.49 5.00 -59.28
CA VAL A 448 -10.99 5.64 -60.54
C VAL A 448 -10.70 7.17 -60.44
N MET A 449 -10.57 7.87 -61.58
CA MET A 449 -10.20 9.30 -61.72
C MET A 449 -11.15 10.02 -62.72
N GLU A 450 -11.25 11.35 -62.84
CA GLU A 450 -10.58 12.45 -62.09
C GLU A 450 -11.63 13.45 -61.47
N SER A 451 -11.82 14.75 -61.77
CA SER A 451 -11.21 15.73 -62.69
C SER A 451 -11.39 17.19 -62.23
N SER A 452 -10.38 18.07 -62.39
CA SER A 452 -10.51 19.55 -62.29
C SER A 452 -10.57 20.21 -63.69
N PRO A 453 -11.21 21.40 -63.87
CA PRO A 453 -10.41 22.64 -63.91
C PRO A 453 -11.14 23.98 -63.57
N GLY A 454 -10.37 25.04 -63.27
CA GLY A 454 -10.49 26.31 -64.03
C GLY A 454 -11.41 27.48 -63.60
N ALA A 455 -11.12 28.14 -62.47
CA ALA A 455 -11.01 29.61 -62.28
C ALA A 455 -12.14 30.64 -62.60
N VAL A 456 -11.94 31.86 -62.03
CA VAL A 456 -12.48 33.22 -62.37
C VAL A 456 -13.68 33.78 -61.57
N GLY A 457 -13.39 34.82 -60.77
CA GLY A 457 -14.26 35.94 -60.35
C GLY A 457 -15.17 35.74 -59.13
N SER A 458 -15.58 36.78 -58.37
CA SER A 458 -15.05 38.13 -58.08
C SER A 458 -15.95 38.81 -57.02
N PHE A 459 -15.53 39.96 -56.47
CA PHE A 459 -16.19 40.83 -55.45
C PHE A 459 -16.10 40.28 -54.00
N THR A 460 -15.25 40.79 -53.09
CA THR A 460 -15.18 42.14 -52.45
C THR A 460 -16.41 42.45 -51.58
N TYR A 461 -16.27 42.94 -50.34
CA TYR A 461 -15.46 44.09 -49.88
C TYR A 461 -14.89 43.92 -48.44
N GLU A 462 -13.59 44.26 -48.27
CA GLU A 462 -12.86 44.98 -47.17
C GLU A 462 -13.42 45.10 -45.72
N ALA A 463 -12.66 45.39 -44.65
CA ALA A 463 -11.21 45.44 -44.27
C ALA A 463 -11.16 45.60 -42.70
N MET A 464 -10.11 45.86 -41.91
CA MET A 464 -8.65 46.12 -41.98
C MET A 464 -8.09 45.69 -40.57
N GLU A 465 -6.87 45.19 -40.30
CA GLU A 465 -5.49 45.72 -40.47
C GLU A 465 -5.19 47.04 -39.69
N LEU A 466 -4.02 47.28 -39.07
CA LEU A 466 -2.71 46.56 -39.06
C LEU A 466 -1.86 46.83 -37.77
N ILE A 467 -0.54 46.54 -37.82
CA ILE A 467 0.46 46.38 -36.73
C ILE A 467 1.85 46.81 -37.31
N PRO A 468 2.87 47.39 -36.59
CA PRO A 468 3.43 46.89 -35.30
C PRO A 468 4.10 47.91 -34.31
N ALA A 469 4.68 47.36 -33.22
CA ALA A 469 5.93 47.74 -32.51
C ALA A 469 6.10 49.08 -31.72
N GLY A 470 6.84 49.00 -30.61
CA GLY A 470 7.32 50.10 -29.75
C GLY A 470 8.20 49.59 -28.60
N ALA A 471 9.11 50.42 -28.05
CA ALA A 471 10.19 49.96 -27.16
C ALA A 471 10.20 50.59 -25.75
N GLN A 472 10.88 49.90 -24.81
CA GLN A 472 11.48 50.36 -23.55
C GLN A 472 10.86 51.53 -22.76
N THR A 473 10.46 51.28 -21.51
CA THR A 473 10.79 52.21 -20.40
C THR A 473 10.96 51.45 -19.07
N GLN A 474 11.83 51.96 -18.19
CA GLN A 474 12.05 51.43 -16.84
C GLN A 474 11.12 52.12 -15.83
N ALA A 475 10.66 51.39 -14.80
CA ALA A 475 10.19 51.99 -13.55
C ALA A 475 10.38 51.01 -12.38
N ALA A 476 11.35 51.26 -11.50
CA ALA A 476 11.71 50.36 -10.40
C ALA A 476 11.77 51.10 -9.05
N TRP A 477 10.72 51.00 -8.23
CA TRP A 477 10.71 51.60 -6.87
C TRP A 477 10.25 50.63 -5.76
N ARG A 478 11.27 50.02 -5.15
CA ARG A 478 11.47 49.75 -3.71
C ARG A 478 10.48 48.84 -2.94
N LYS A 479 11.08 47.71 -2.52
CA LYS A 479 11.12 47.18 -1.15
C LYS A 479 10.47 48.06 -0.05
N SER A 480 9.73 47.42 0.84
CA SER A 480 9.71 47.74 2.28
C SER A 480 9.62 46.43 3.08
N HIS A 481 10.30 46.35 4.22
CA HIS A 481 10.33 45.16 5.08
C HIS A 481 9.74 45.49 6.46
N SER A 482 9.24 44.44 7.13
CA SER A 482 9.10 44.27 8.59
C SER A 482 8.33 45.31 9.40
N SER A 483 7.27 44.85 10.08
CA SER A 483 7.22 44.93 11.55
C SER A 483 6.19 43.96 12.15
N SER A 484 6.51 43.49 13.36
CA SER A 484 5.73 42.65 14.29
C SER A 484 6.59 42.49 15.56
N PRO A 485 6.07 42.05 16.73
CA PRO A 485 4.67 41.78 17.08
C PRO A 485 4.21 42.61 18.31
N GLN A 486 2.94 42.47 18.73
CA GLN A 486 2.56 42.59 20.15
C GLN A 486 1.53 41.53 20.54
N SER A 487 1.50 41.18 21.83
CA SER A 487 0.71 40.10 22.43
C SER A 487 -0.39 40.64 23.34
N VAL A 488 -1.50 39.90 23.47
CA VAL A 488 -2.52 40.15 24.49
C VAL A 488 -2.92 38.83 25.15
N LEU A 489 -2.80 38.77 26.49
CA LEU A 489 -3.32 37.69 27.33
C LEU A 489 -4.84 37.80 27.47
N TRP A 490 -5.52 36.66 27.61
CA TRP A 490 -6.86 36.62 28.20
C TRP A 490 -6.95 35.56 29.30
N ASN A 491 -7.43 35.98 30.47
CA ASN A 491 -7.48 35.18 31.69
C ASN A 491 -8.89 34.67 32.02
N ARG A 492 -8.93 33.54 32.72
CA ARG A 492 -10.10 32.93 33.36
C ARG A 492 -10.72 33.83 34.44
N PRO A 493 -12.06 33.92 34.52
CA PRO A 493 -12.81 34.07 35.77
C PRO A 493 -13.24 32.71 36.33
N GLN A 494 -13.38 32.56 37.65
CA GLN A 494 -13.77 31.29 38.28
C GLN A 494 -14.71 31.51 39.47
N LEU A 495 -15.71 30.62 39.59
CA LEU A 495 -16.51 30.26 40.77
C LEU A 495 -17.21 31.36 41.60
N SER A 496 -18.51 31.13 41.82
CA SER A 496 -19.14 31.25 43.14
C SER A 496 -20.06 30.04 43.35
N GLU A 497 -20.27 29.66 44.60
CA GLU A 497 -21.04 28.47 45.02
C GLU A 497 -22.49 28.85 45.39
N ASP A 498 -23.42 27.89 45.40
CA ASP A 498 -24.02 27.32 46.64
C ASP A 498 -25.25 26.40 46.34
N ARG A 499 -25.58 25.49 47.28
CA ARG A 499 -26.85 24.73 47.49
C ARG A 499 -27.41 23.74 46.44
N LEU A 500 -27.32 22.46 46.82
CA LEU A 500 -28.43 21.48 46.86
C LEU A 500 -28.90 21.35 48.34
N PRO A 501 -29.96 20.58 48.74
CA PRO A 501 -30.78 19.56 48.03
C PRO A 501 -32.30 19.90 48.11
N SER A 502 -33.35 19.04 48.21
CA SER A 502 -33.54 17.57 48.39
C SER A 502 -35.02 17.16 48.14
N HIS A 503 -35.26 15.88 47.79
CA HIS A 503 -36.57 15.15 47.80
C HIS A 503 -37.61 15.64 46.75
N GLN A 504 -38.63 14.88 46.32
CA GLN A 504 -39.04 13.48 46.54
C GLN A 504 -39.84 12.98 45.31
N GLY A 505 -39.83 11.67 44.99
CA GLY A 505 -40.64 11.14 43.87
C GLY A 505 -40.41 9.66 43.56
N LEU A 506 -41.25 8.78 44.13
CA LEU A 506 -41.21 7.32 43.97
C LEU A 506 -42.34 6.86 43.02
N VAL A 507 -42.11 5.84 42.17
CA VAL A 507 -43.00 4.68 41.92
C VAL A 507 -42.41 3.73 40.85
N GLU A 508 -42.70 2.44 41.01
CA GLU A 508 -42.31 1.30 40.18
C GLU A 508 -42.83 1.41 38.71
N ALA A 509 -42.13 1.00 37.67
CA ALA A 509 -41.51 -0.31 37.37
C ALA A 509 -42.53 -1.45 37.10
N LYS A 510 -42.50 -2.00 35.87
CA LYS A 510 -42.96 -3.36 35.54
C LYS A 510 -42.46 -3.81 34.16
N SER A 511 -41.87 -4.99 34.12
CA SER A 511 -41.69 -5.78 32.90
C SER A 511 -42.75 -6.88 32.87
N SER A 512 -43.14 -7.34 31.68
CA SER A 512 -43.97 -8.53 31.54
C SER A 512 -43.69 -9.24 30.22
N SER A 513 -43.15 -10.45 30.31
CA SER A 513 -43.06 -11.44 29.24
C SER A 513 -44.05 -12.58 29.53
N SER A 514 -44.57 -13.23 28.49
CA SER A 514 -45.45 -14.40 28.63
C SER A 514 -45.48 -15.25 27.37
N SER A 515 -45.73 -16.55 27.51
CA SER A 515 -45.80 -17.51 26.41
C SER A 515 -46.88 -18.57 26.68
N SER A 516 -47.54 -19.02 25.62
CA SER A 516 -48.59 -20.05 25.62
C SER A 516 -48.71 -20.58 24.18
N SER A 517 -48.49 -21.85 23.80
CA SER A 517 -48.91 -23.16 24.32
C SER A 517 -50.12 -23.74 23.56
N ASN A 518 -49.83 -24.83 22.84
CA ASN A 518 -50.63 -25.65 21.93
C ASN A 518 -52.17 -25.70 22.09
N HIS A 519 -52.85 -25.87 20.95
CA HIS A 519 -54.01 -26.77 20.84
C HIS A 519 -53.90 -27.62 19.57
N SER A 520 -54.50 -28.81 19.59
CA SER A 520 -54.49 -29.78 18.48
C SER A 520 -55.78 -29.73 17.66
N ASP A 521 -55.69 -30.11 16.38
CA ASP A 521 -56.70 -30.99 15.77
C ASP A 521 -56.13 -31.78 14.58
N ASN A 522 -56.75 -32.91 14.22
CA ASN A 522 -56.13 -33.94 13.38
C ASN A 522 -57.11 -34.53 12.35
N PHE A 523 -56.86 -34.33 11.05
CA PHE A 523 -57.66 -34.93 9.96
C PHE A 523 -56.79 -35.37 8.78
N PHE A 524 -56.98 -36.61 8.33
CA PHE A 524 -56.21 -37.23 7.25
C PHE A 524 -56.72 -36.86 5.86
N ARG A 525 -55.82 -36.52 4.94
CA ARG A 525 -55.92 -36.94 3.51
C ARG A 525 -54.54 -37.05 2.88
N MET A 526 -54.42 -37.99 1.95
CA MET A 526 -53.16 -38.39 1.29
C MET A 526 -52.88 -37.53 0.04
N GLY A 527 -51.64 -37.10 -0.17
CA GLY A 527 -51.15 -36.70 -1.50
C GLY A 527 -50.01 -35.67 -1.55
N SER A 528 -49.02 -35.98 -2.40
CA SER A 528 -48.04 -35.04 -3.03
C SER A 528 -46.82 -34.56 -2.21
N SER A 529 -45.63 -34.97 -2.70
CA SER A 529 -44.26 -34.44 -2.54
C SER A 529 -43.75 -33.90 -1.18
N PRO A 530 -42.58 -34.36 -0.70
CA PRO A 530 -41.88 -33.66 0.37
C PRO A 530 -41.36 -32.31 -0.14
N LEU A 531 -41.81 -31.22 0.50
CA LEU A 531 -41.25 -29.89 0.27
C LEU A 531 -39.79 -29.85 0.77
N GLU A 532 -38.90 -29.26 -0.03
CA GLU A 532 -37.50 -29.14 0.32
C GLU A 532 -37.33 -28.23 1.54
N VAL A 533 -36.65 -28.72 2.58
CA VAL A 533 -36.34 -27.94 3.78
C VAL A 533 -35.60 -26.66 3.35
N PRO A 534 -35.93 -25.47 3.90
CA PRO A 534 -35.22 -24.24 3.62
C PRO A 534 -33.73 -24.32 4.01
N LYS A 535 -32.90 -24.79 3.08
CA LYS A 535 -31.45 -24.65 3.13
C LYS A 535 -31.14 -23.18 3.37
N PRO A 536 -30.28 -22.82 4.34
CA PRO A 536 -29.75 -21.47 4.42
C PRO A 536 -29.19 -21.11 3.04
N ARG A 537 -29.71 -20.03 2.44
CA ARG A 537 -29.10 -19.46 1.24
C ARG A 537 -27.79 -18.80 1.66
N LEU A 538 -26.75 -19.63 1.79
CA LEU A 538 -25.39 -19.18 1.54
C LEU A 538 -25.43 -18.51 0.17
N ALA A 539 -25.41 -17.18 0.16
CA ALA A 539 -25.14 -16.45 -1.06
C ALA A 539 -23.80 -16.97 -1.58
N ALA A 540 -23.71 -17.23 -2.89
CA ALA A 540 -22.42 -17.49 -3.49
C ALA A 540 -21.56 -16.25 -3.24
N LEU A 541 -20.50 -16.42 -2.44
CA LEU A 541 -19.51 -15.38 -2.18
C LEU A 541 -18.96 -14.90 -3.53
N SER A 542 -18.57 -13.64 -3.66
CA SER A 542 -17.90 -13.21 -4.89
C SER A 542 -16.55 -13.94 -5.02
N ASP A 543 -16.06 -14.08 -6.26
CA ASP A 543 -14.72 -14.67 -6.49
C ASP A 543 -13.65 -13.88 -5.71
N ARG A 544 -13.82 -12.55 -5.64
CA ARG A 544 -13.01 -11.62 -4.84
C ARG A 544 -13.06 -11.96 -3.34
N GLU A 545 -14.26 -12.12 -2.77
CA GLU A 545 -14.46 -12.46 -1.37
C GLU A 545 -13.84 -13.81 -1.01
N THR A 546 -14.08 -14.83 -1.86
CA THR A 546 -13.52 -16.18 -1.71
C THR A 546 -12.00 -16.13 -1.71
N ARG A 547 -11.38 -15.49 -2.71
CA ARG A 547 -9.92 -15.35 -2.84
C ARG A 547 -9.28 -14.65 -1.64
N LEU A 548 -9.88 -13.56 -1.15
CA LEU A 548 -9.37 -12.81 0.01
C LEU A 548 -9.51 -13.60 1.32
N GLN A 549 -10.62 -14.31 1.50
CA GLN A 549 -10.84 -15.15 2.67
C GLN A 549 -9.96 -16.41 2.67
N GLU A 550 -9.62 -16.98 1.51
CA GLU A 550 -8.63 -18.06 1.39
C GLU A 550 -7.21 -17.58 1.77
N VAL A 551 -6.76 -16.43 1.23
CA VAL A 551 -5.48 -15.79 1.63
C VAL A 551 -5.46 -15.55 3.15
N ARG A 552 -6.52 -14.95 3.69
CA ARG A 552 -6.64 -14.66 5.13
C ARG A 552 -6.61 -15.94 5.97
N SER A 553 -7.32 -16.98 5.57
CA SER A 553 -7.40 -18.25 6.31
C SER A 553 -6.06 -18.99 6.29
N ALA A 554 -5.38 -19.02 5.15
CA ALA A 554 -4.04 -19.59 5.02
C ALA A 554 -3.01 -18.84 5.87
N PHE A 555 -3.07 -17.50 5.91
CA PHE A 555 -2.22 -16.70 6.79
C PHE A 555 -2.50 -16.99 8.26
N LEU A 556 -3.77 -16.96 8.70
CA LEU A 556 -4.12 -17.17 10.10
C LEU A 556 -3.71 -18.57 10.59
N ALA A 557 -3.86 -19.61 9.78
CA ALA A 557 -3.41 -20.96 10.10
C ALA A 557 -1.87 -21.06 10.20
N ALA A 558 -1.13 -20.50 9.25
CA ALA A 558 0.33 -20.53 9.25
C ALA A 558 0.93 -19.67 10.37
N TYR A 559 0.41 -18.47 10.59
CA TYR A 559 0.87 -17.55 11.64
C TYR A 559 0.58 -18.12 13.04
N SER A 560 -0.61 -18.66 13.28
CA SER A 560 -0.97 -19.22 14.59
C SER A 560 -0.16 -20.47 14.95
N SER A 561 0.30 -21.23 13.95
CA SER A 561 1.12 -22.43 14.17
C SER A 561 2.64 -22.18 14.23
N THR A 562 3.12 -20.99 13.82
CA THR A 562 4.57 -20.68 13.78
C THR A 562 4.99 -19.52 14.68
N VAL A 563 4.24 -18.42 14.67
CA VAL A 563 4.51 -17.21 15.47
C VAL A 563 3.67 -17.19 16.76
N GLY A 564 2.43 -17.68 16.66
CA GLY A 564 1.47 -17.79 17.74
C GLY A 564 0.74 -16.49 18.06
N LEU A 565 -0.58 -16.58 18.27
CA LEU A 565 -1.36 -15.48 18.84
C LEU A 565 -1.04 -15.38 20.33
N ARG A 566 -0.44 -14.26 20.75
CA ARG A 566 -0.25 -13.94 22.17
C ARG A 566 -1.44 -13.10 22.63
N ALA A 567 -2.42 -13.76 23.24
CA ALA A 567 -3.54 -13.07 23.90
C ALA A 567 -3.03 -12.02 24.89
N ALA A 568 -3.83 -10.98 25.15
CA ALA A 568 -3.52 -10.02 26.20
C ALA A 568 -3.47 -10.76 27.55
N ALA A 569 -2.33 -10.69 28.24
CA ALA A 569 -2.24 -11.26 29.58
C ALA A 569 -3.18 -10.46 30.50
N PRO A 570 -4.13 -11.10 31.22
CA PRO A 570 -4.98 -10.39 32.15
C PRO A 570 -4.09 -9.70 33.19
N SER A 571 -4.39 -8.42 33.48
CA SER A 571 -3.60 -7.63 34.41
C SER A 571 -3.47 -8.36 35.76
N PRO A 572 -2.30 -8.29 36.45
CA PRO A 572 -1.99 -9.14 37.62
C PRO A 572 -2.79 -8.80 38.90
N SER A 573 -3.96 -8.19 38.76
CA SER A 573 -4.89 -7.76 39.81
C SER A 573 -6.32 -8.17 39.44
N GLY A 574 -6.69 -9.45 39.62
CA GLY A 574 -8.09 -9.87 39.44
C GLY A 574 -8.36 -11.38 39.32
N ALA A 575 -7.48 -12.14 38.66
CA ALA A 575 -7.57 -13.61 38.64
C ALA A 575 -7.11 -14.15 40.00
N ILE A 576 -8.00 -14.61 40.88
CA ILE A 576 -8.58 -15.97 40.83
C ILE A 576 -10.11 -16.01 41.13
N GLY A 577 -10.71 -14.92 41.62
CA GLY A 577 -12.07 -14.96 42.20
C GLY A 577 -13.23 -15.23 41.22
N GLY A 578 -13.17 -14.65 40.02
CA GLY A 578 -14.35 -14.53 39.13
C GLY A 578 -14.94 -15.84 38.63
N LEU A 579 -14.16 -16.92 38.51
CA LEU A 579 -14.63 -18.18 37.93
C LEU A 579 -15.38 -19.08 38.93
N LEU A 580 -15.09 -18.96 40.23
CA LEU A 580 -15.80 -19.70 41.28
C LEU A 580 -17.14 -19.05 41.64
N GLU A 581 -17.24 -17.72 41.62
CA GLU A 581 -18.47 -17.04 42.02
C GLU A 581 -19.63 -17.29 41.03
N GLN A 582 -19.35 -17.47 39.74
CA GLN A 582 -20.36 -17.85 38.75
C GLN A 582 -20.86 -19.28 38.94
N PHE A 583 -20.03 -20.21 39.44
CA PHE A 583 -20.46 -21.58 39.76
C PHE A 583 -21.26 -21.63 41.07
N ALA A 584 -20.83 -20.89 42.09
CA ALA A 584 -21.48 -20.85 43.40
C ALA A 584 -22.91 -20.28 43.36
N ARG A 585 -23.24 -19.41 42.39
CA ARG A 585 -24.62 -18.91 42.20
C ARG A 585 -25.55 -19.90 41.48
N GLY A 586 -25.02 -21.00 40.93
CA GLY A 586 -25.81 -22.05 40.26
C GLY A 586 -26.32 -23.17 41.18
N VAL A 587 -25.78 -23.30 42.39
CA VAL A 587 -26.15 -24.36 43.36
C VAL A 587 -26.43 -23.76 44.74
N GLY A 588 -27.70 -23.68 45.11
CA GLY A 588 -28.17 -23.08 46.36
C GLY A 588 -27.82 -23.90 47.61
N LEU A 589 -26.59 -23.77 48.12
CA LEU A 589 -26.16 -24.33 49.40
C LEU A 589 -25.85 -23.22 50.41
N ARG A 590 -26.66 -23.17 51.47
CA ARG A 590 -26.64 -22.13 52.50
C ARG A 590 -25.70 -22.52 53.65
N GLY A 591 -24.41 -22.18 53.53
CA GLY A 591 -23.39 -22.40 54.58
C GLY A 591 -23.31 -21.26 55.62
N THR A 592 -23.00 -21.60 56.86
CA THR A 592 -22.98 -20.67 58.01
C THR A 592 -21.65 -19.95 58.24
N SER A 593 -21.70 -18.77 58.85
CA SER A 593 -20.57 -17.86 59.06
C SER A 593 -19.89 -17.97 60.44
N THR A 594 -18.57 -18.09 60.43
CA THR A 594 -17.62 -17.90 61.55
C THR A 594 -16.29 -17.44 60.91
N SER A 595 -15.60 -16.32 61.24
CA SER A 595 -15.15 -15.82 62.56
C SER A 595 -14.26 -16.86 63.26
N THR A 596 -12.96 -16.75 63.44
CA THR A 596 -11.95 -15.65 63.39
C THR A 596 -10.60 -16.28 62.97
N LEU A 597 -9.47 -15.60 62.76
CA LEU A 597 -8.97 -14.32 63.29
C LEU A 597 -8.00 -13.68 62.27
#